data_AF-A0A953FX51-F1
#
_entry.id   AF-A0A953FX51-F1
#
_cell.length_a   1.000
_cell.length_b   1.000
_cell.length_c   1.000
_cell.angle_alpha   90.00
_cell.angle_beta   90.00
_cell.angle_gamma   90.00
#
_symmetry.space_group_name_H-M   'P 1'
#
loop_
_entity.id
_entity.type
_entity.pdbx_description
1 polymer ?
#
loop_
_entity_poly.entity_id
_entity_poly.type
_entity_poly.pdbx_seq_one_letter_code
_entity_poly.pdbx_strand_id
1 'polypeptide(L)'
;MGIHLALNKPPPPAAVSSAPAHAGEDAGLSGRITFDRRHIKPARALDAEHRALSLSTPHIVQPGETFFGLALGLKRQFGAGSLSAAQLSDQLERFHGNTLRSGESIDLGAFLRGLHLDSRTNPGNSHHPLARSPQRQLKHAYIPEREMAHLADQVSDRLKARHINISPQQLMAHASKESSLDRLAIGKDGELGLTQIKPQLAKSYWPKDGILGFKRFRRELLFNPQINLELNGIIVDALARRHGGRNQGLLAYHLGEKGWKQIAIGGPFSGLQATFSGYVKDINRRERHFEHQHFPPPMVALWRKLSGQARA
;
A
#
# COMPACT_ATOMS: atom_id res chain seq x y z
N MET A 1 58.90 -14.81 -8.07
CA MET A 1 57.85 -15.84 -8.23
C MET A 1 56.54 -15.13 -8.54
N GLY A 2 56.18 -15.03 -9.83
CA GLY A 2 54.96 -14.36 -10.30
C GLY A 2 53.96 -15.41 -10.78
N ILE A 3 52.78 -15.45 -10.16
CA ILE A 3 51.69 -16.36 -10.53
C ILE A 3 50.82 -15.64 -11.55
N HIS A 4 50.88 -16.07 -12.81
CA HIS A 4 49.96 -15.66 -13.86
C HIS A 4 48.66 -16.48 -13.74
N LEU A 5 47.57 -15.83 -13.35
CA LEU A 5 46.22 -16.36 -13.41
C LEU A 5 45.65 -16.16 -14.83
N ALA A 6 45.48 -17.27 -15.56
CA ALA A 6 44.81 -17.29 -16.85
C ALA A 6 43.28 -17.18 -16.66
N LEU A 7 42.70 -16.12 -17.21
CA LEU A 7 41.25 -15.92 -17.30
C LEU A 7 40.68 -16.75 -18.46
N ASN A 8 39.92 -17.80 -18.14
CA ASN A 8 39.13 -18.54 -19.13
C ASN A 8 37.99 -17.66 -19.64
N LYS A 9 38.01 -17.33 -20.94
CA LYS A 9 36.87 -16.74 -21.65
C LYS A 9 35.77 -17.79 -21.85
N PRO A 10 34.48 -17.46 -21.65
CA PRO A 10 33.39 -18.35 -22.00
C PRO A 10 33.22 -18.45 -23.53
N PRO A 11 32.73 -19.60 -24.05
CA PRO A 11 32.50 -19.79 -25.46
C PRO A 11 31.32 -18.94 -25.97
N PRO A 12 31.33 -18.55 -27.26
CA PRO A 12 30.23 -17.79 -27.86
C PRO A 12 28.95 -18.64 -28.01
N PRO A 13 27.75 -18.02 -27.95
CA PRO A 13 26.49 -18.74 -28.14
C PRO A 13 26.31 -19.19 -29.60
N ALA A 14 25.76 -20.40 -29.74
CA ALA A 14 25.44 -21.02 -31.02
C ALA A 14 24.34 -20.24 -31.78
N ALA A 15 24.54 -20.05 -33.08
CA ALA A 15 23.59 -19.43 -33.99
C ALA A 15 22.34 -20.33 -34.17
N VAL A 16 21.15 -19.77 -33.98
CA VAL A 16 19.88 -20.44 -34.25
C VAL A 16 19.46 -20.12 -35.69
N SER A 17 19.37 -21.17 -36.50
CA SER A 17 19.00 -21.12 -37.91
C SER A 17 17.48 -21.05 -38.11
N SER A 18 17.14 -20.35 -39.19
CA SER A 18 15.86 -20.06 -39.84
C SER A 18 14.77 -21.13 -39.88
N ALA A 19 13.52 -20.63 -39.89
CA ALA A 19 12.26 -21.29 -40.26
C ALA A 19 12.24 -21.84 -41.70
N PRO A 20 11.19 -22.64 -42.02
CA PRO A 20 10.50 -22.41 -43.28
C PRO A 20 8.97 -22.31 -43.14
N ALA A 21 8.41 -21.58 -44.11
CA ALA A 21 7.00 -21.38 -44.37
C ALA A 21 6.35 -22.62 -45.02
N HIS A 22 5.05 -22.82 -44.77
CA HIS A 22 4.16 -23.49 -45.71
C HIS A 22 2.76 -22.88 -45.66
N ALA A 23 2.27 -22.56 -46.86
CA ALA A 23 0.90 -22.21 -47.19
C ALA A 23 0.02 -23.48 -47.27
N GLY A 24 -1.29 -23.32 -47.13
CA GLY A 24 -2.27 -24.37 -47.40
C GLY A 24 -3.69 -23.89 -47.11
N GLU A 25 -4.51 -23.88 -48.16
CA GLU A 25 -5.85 -23.31 -48.28
C GLU A 25 -6.99 -24.10 -47.62
N ASP A 26 -8.12 -23.41 -47.53
CA ASP A 26 -9.50 -23.84 -47.82
C ASP A 26 -10.50 -24.37 -46.77
N ALA A 27 -11.64 -23.65 -46.82
CA ALA A 27 -13.03 -24.08 -46.74
C ALA A 27 -13.71 -24.42 -45.39
N GLY A 28 -14.79 -23.70 -45.12
CA GLY A 28 -16.08 -24.35 -44.80
C GLY A 28 -16.68 -24.12 -43.40
N LEU A 29 -17.60 -23.15 -43.32
CA LEU A 29 -18.88 -23.17 -42.59
C LEU A 29 -18.94 -23.78 -41.17
N SER A 30 -19.23 -22.96 -40.16
CA SER A 30 -20.42 -23.12 -39.31
C SER A 30 -20.48 -22.04 -38.23
N GLY A 31 -21.67 -21.48 -38.03
CA GLY A 31 -21.92 -20.36 -37.14
C GLY A 31 -21.60 -20.64 -35.68
N ARG A 32 -20.88 -19.69 -35.07
CA ARG A 32 -20.88 -19.49 -33.63
C ARG A 32 -20.60 -18.01 -33.35
N ILE A 33 -21.61 -17.32 -32.85
CA ILE A 33 -21.46 -15.97 -32.29
C ILE A 33 -20.43 -16.08 -31.16
N THR A 34 -19.21 -15.65 -31.45
CA THR A 34 -18.14 -15.50 -30.48
C THR A 34 -18.12 -14.02 -30.10
N PHE A 35 -18.39 -13.73 -28.83
CA PHE A 35 -18.15 -12.40 -28.27
C PHE A 35 -16.66 -12.13 -28.33
N ASP A 36 -16.24 -11.31 -29.29
CA ASP A 36 -14.87 -10.83 -29.39
C ASP A 36 -14.59 -9.91 -28.19
N ARG A 37 -13.79 -10.42 -27.24
CA ARG A 37 -13.26 -9.68 -26.08
C ARG A 37 -12.00 -8.90 -26.43
N ARG A 38 -11.74 -8.59 -27.71
CA ARG A 38 -10.62 -7.74 -28.10
C ARG A 38 -11.13 -6.31 -28.25
N HIS A 39 -10.55 -5.45 -27.41
CA HIS A 39 -10.69 -3.99 -27.38
C HIS A 39 -11.87 -3.41 -26.59
N ILE A 40 -12.04 -3.86 -25.34
CA ILE A 40 -12.39 -2.87 -24.31
C ILE A 40 -11.11 -2.06 -24.06
N LYS A 41 -10.98 -0.94 -24.78
CA LYS A 41 -10.05 0.12 -24.38
C LYS A 41 -10.39 0.43 -22.92
N PRO A 42 -9.45 0.38 -21.96
CA PRO A 42 -9.74 0.84 -20.61
C PRO A 42 -10.25 2.28 -20.76
N ALA A 43 -11.50 2.49 -20.34
CA ALA A 43 -12.08 3.81 -20.23
C ALA A 43 -11.04 4.71 -19.56
N ARG A 44 -10.76 5.85 -20.19
CA ARG A 44 -9.80 6.86 -19.70
C ARG A 44 -10.11 7.18 -18.24
N ALA A 45 -9.44 6.52 -17.30
CA ALA A 45 -9.39 6.90 -15.89
C ALA A 45 -8.47 8.13 -15.69
N LEU A 46 -8.40 9.01 -16.68
CA LEU A 46 -7.31 9.97 -16.86
C LEU A 46 -7.71 11.44 -16.83
N ASP A 47 -8.98 11.77 -16.57
CA ASP A 47 -9.44 13.17 -16.52
C ASP A 47 -10.20 13.54 -15.23
N ALA A 48 -10.15 12.71 -14.18
CA ALA A 48 -10.69 13.10 -12.87
C ALA A 48 -9.87 14.23 -12.20
N GLU A 49 -8.67 14.55 -12.72
CA GLU A 49 -7.77 15.55 -12.13
C GLU A 49 -8.26 17.00 -12.32
N HIS A 50 -9.26 17.27 -13.16
CA HIS A 50 -9.74 18.62 -13.47
C HIS A 50 -11.27 18.78 -13.45
N ARG A 51 -12.00 17.84 -12.86
CA ARG A 51 -13.46 18.01 -12.79
C ARG A 51 -13.79 18.97 -11.67
N ALA A 52 -14.37 20.12 -12.03
CA ALA A 52 -14.93 21.05 -11.06
C ALA A 52 -16.01 20.31 -10.27
N LEU A 53 -15.81 20.18 -8.97
CA LEU A 53 -16.86 19.76 -8.05
C LEU A 53 -17.92 20.86 -8.01
N SER A 54 -19.18 20.46 -7.97
CA SER A 54 -20.30 21.38 -7.83
C SER A 54 -20.91 21.23 -6.45
N LEU A 55 -21.19 22.35 -5.78
CA LEU A 55 -21.92 22.35 -4.50
C LEU A 55 -23.43 22.48 -4.69
N SER A 56 -23.89 22.79 -5.90
CA SER A 56 -25.32 22.96 -6.23
C SER A 56 -25.96 21.67 -6.77
N THR A 57 -25.16 20.67 -7.14
CA THR A 57 -25.65 19.40 -7.66
C THR A 57 -24.97 18.24 -6.93
N PRO A 58 -25.69 17.15 -6.60
CA PRO A 58 -25.07 15.95 -6.04
C PRO A 58 -23.93 15.43 -6.92
N HIS A 59 -22.80 15.10 -6.29
CA HIS A 59 -21.65 14.51 -6.98
C HIS A 59 -21.88 13.01 -7.17
N ILE A 60 -21.82 12.55 -8.42
CA ILE A 60 -21.93 11.12 -8.74
C ILE A 60 -20.55 10.48 -8.66
N VAL A 61 -20.40 9.52 -7.74
CA VAL A 61 -19.16 8.79 -7.51
C VAL A 61 -18.76 8.03 -8.76
N GLN A 62 -17.52 8.24 -9.20
CA GLN A 62 -16.95 7.57 -10.36
C GLN A 62 -16.18 6.29 -9.97
N PRO A 63 -15.98 5.34 -10.90
CA PRO A 63 -15.11 4.20 -10.66
C PRO A 63 -13.70 4.64 -10.25
N GLY A 64 -13.23 4.17 -9.10
CA GLY A 64 -11.89 4.48 -8.57
C GLY A 64 -11.78 5.79 -7.78
N GLU A 65 -12.86 6.55 -7.61
CA GLU A 65 -12.89 7.66 -6.65
C GLU A 65 -12.74 7.14 -5.21
N THR A 66 -12.12 7.98 -4.37
CA THR A 66 -11.93 7.70 -2.94
C THR A 66 -12.38 8.92 -2.15
N PHE A 67 -12.84 8.72 -0.91
CA PHE A 67 -13.16 9.83 0.00
C PHE A 67 -12.01 10.83 0.10
N PHE A 68 -10.78 10.33 0.14
CA PHE A 68 -9.60 11.17 0.19
C PHE A 68 -9.41 12.00 -1.08
N GLY A 69 -9.64 11.41 -2.25
CA GLY A 69 -9.61 12.13 -3.53
C GLY A 69 -10.64 13.27 -3.58
N LEU A 70 -11.87 13.00 -3.14
CA LEU A 70 -12.94 14.00 -3.05
C LEU A 70 -12.59 15.11 -2.06
N ALA A 71 -12.09 14.75 -0.87
CA ALA A 71 -11.64 15.70 0.15
C ALA A 71 -10.52 16.61 -0.37
N LEU A 72 -9.56 16.07 -1.11
CA LEU A 72 -8.51 16.87 -1.73
C LEU A 72 -9.07 17.85 -2.77
N GLY A 73 -10.04 17.40 -3.59
CA GLY A 73 -10.75 18.25 -4.55
C GLY A 73 -11.50 19.39 -3.87
N LEU A 74 -12.29 19.08 -2.83
CA LEU A 74 -13.02 20.06 -2.02
C LEU A 74 -12.08 21.09 -1.40
N LYS A 75 -10.97 20.64 -0.81
CA LYS A 75 -9.98 21.52 -0.18
C LYS A 75 -9.34 22.47 -1.19
N ARG A 76 -8.99 21.98 -2.38
CA ARG A 76 -8.40 22.80 -3.45
C ARG A 76 -9.39 23.82 -4.03
N GLN A 77 -10.63 23.40 -4.26
CA GLN A 77 -11.59 24.21 -5.00
C GLN A 77 -12.34 25.21 -4.11
N PHE A 78 -12.66 24.85 -2.88
CA PHE A 78 -13.49 25.66 -1.99
C PHE A 78 -12.75 26.16 -0.76
N GLY A 79 -11.46 25.85 -0.61
CA GLY A 79 -10.67 26.26 0.55
C GLY A 79 -11.30 25.79 1.85
N ALA A 80 -11.64 24.50 1.94
CA ALA A 80 -12.37 23.89 3.06
C ALA A 80 -11.62 24.00 4.42
N GLY A 81 -11.62 25.21 4.99
CA GLY A 81 -11.22 25.55 6.35
C GLY A 81 -9.79 25.19 6.76
N SER A 82 -9.59 25.15 8.09
CA SER A 82 -8.38 24.70 8.77
C SER A 82 -8.17 23.18 8.72
N LEU A 83 -9.15 22.43 8.22
CA LEU A 83 -9.11 20.97 8.20
C LEU A 83 -8.07 20.46 7.18
N SER A 84 -7.29 19.46 7.59
CA SER A 84 -6.42 18.71 6.69
C SER A 84 -7.26 17.90 5.68
N ALA A 85 -6.68 17.52 4.54
CA ALA A 85 -7.38 16.68 3.56
C ALA A 85 -7.77 15.32 4.17
N ALA A 86 -6.97 14.79 5.11
CA ALA A 86 -7.29 13.57 5.84
C ALA A 86 -8.49 13.76 6.77
N GLN A 87 -8.52 14.86 7.54
CA GLN A 87 -9.68 15.17 8.39
C GLN A 87 -10.96 15.35 7.58
N LEU A 88 -10.87 16.03 6.43
CA LEU A 88 -12.01 16.21 5.55
C LEU A 88 -12.47 14.89 4.91
N SER A 89 -11.53 14.00 4.58
CA SER A 89 -11.81 12.64 4.11
C SER A 89 -12.57 11.83 5.15
N ASP A 90 -12.11 11.82 6.40
CA ASP A 90 -12.77 11.09 7.49
C ASP A 90 -14.18 11.64 7.76
N GLN A 91 -14.38 12.96 7.68
CA GLN A 91 -15.70 13.58 7.83
C GLN A 91 -16.64 13.20 6.67
N LEU A 92 -16.12 13.19 5.44
CA LEU A 92 -16.89 12.80 4.25
C LEU A 92 -17.29 11.32 4.30
N GLU A 93 -16.38 10.46 4.79
CA GLU A 93 -16.63 9.03 5.00
C GLU A 93 -17.79 8.79 5.97
N ARG A 94 -17.85 9.55 7.07
CA ARG A 94 -18.97 9.49 8.05
C ARG A 94 -20.26 10.05 7.49
N PHE A 95 -20.19 11.14 6.75
CA PHE A 95 -21.37 11.77 6.15
C PHE A 95 -22.06 10.83 5.14
N HIS A 96 -21.28 10.08 4.36
CA HIS A 96 -21.81 9.21 3.31
C HIS A 96 -22.16 7.79 3.79
N GLY A 97 -21.38 7.21 4.72
CA GLY A 97 -21.62 5.87 5.24
C GLY A 97 -20.53 4.83 4.94
N ASN A 98 -19.27 5.15 5.29
CA ASN A 98 -18.09 4.26 5.32
C ASN A 98 -17.65 3.59 4.00
N THR A 99 -18.45 3.58 2.94
CA THR A 99 -18.06 2.98 1.65
C THR A 99 -18.52 3.87 0.51
N LEU A 100 -17.62 4.14 -0.42
CA LEU A 100 -17.89 4.91 -1.63
C LEU A 100 -18.13 3.91 -2.79
N ARG A 101 -19.35 3.82 -3.33
CA ARG A 101 -19.63 2.95 -4.48
C ARG A 101 -19.83 3.77 -5.75
N SER A 102 -19.30 3.28 -6.86
CA SER A 102 -19.52 3.91 -8.17
C SER A 102 -21.02 4.02 -8.47
N GLY A 103 -21.44 5.22 -8.90
CA GLY A 103 -22.83 5.55 -9.21
C GLY A 103 -23.64 6.13 -8.04
N GLU A 104 -23.12 6.06 -6.80
CA GLU A 104 -23.78 6.72 -5.66
C GLU A 104 -23.67 8.24 -5.77
N SER A 105 -24.68 8.95 -5.27
CA SER A 105 -24.68 10.41 -5.22
C SER A 105 -24.31 10.91 -3.82
N ILE A 106 -23.43 11.90 -3.76
CA ILE A 106 -23.01 12.57 -2.52
C ILE A 106 -23.37 14.05 -2.61
N ASP A 107 -24.17 14.56 -1.67
CA ASP A 107 -24.44 16.00 -1.58
C ASP A 107 -23.28 16.72 -0.87
N LEU A 108 -22.26 17.08 -1.66
CA LEU A 108 -21.07 17.81 -1.18
C LEU A 108 -21.43 19.20 -0.62
N GLY A 109 -22.51 19.82 -1.12
CA GLY A 109 -22.99 21.10 -0.60
C GLY A 109 -23.58 20.95 0.80
N ALA A 110 -24.42 19.94 1.04
CA ALA A 110 -24.96 19.62 2.35
C ALA A 110 -23.85 19.24 3.33
N PHE A 111 -22.88 18.44 2.90
CA PHE A 111 -21.69 18.10 3.68
C PHE A 111 -20.93 19.35 4.17
N LEU A 112 -20.56 20.26 3.24
CA LEU A 112 -19.83 21.47 3.62
C LEU A 112 -20.66 22.42 4.50
N ARG A 113 -21.97 22.51 4.29
CA ARG A 113 -22.87 23.27 5.18
C ARG A 113 -22.91 22.69 6.59
N GLY A 114 -22.94 21.36 6.71
CA GLY A 114 -22.86 20.66 8.00
C GLY A 114 -21.59 21.04 8.78
N LEU A 115 -20.43 21.07 8.10
CA LEU A 115 -19.17 21.48 8.73
C LEU A 115 -19.15 22.93 9.23
N HIS A 116 -19.89 23.85 8.58
CA HIS A 116 -19.95 25.25 8.99
C HIS A 116 -20.96 25.51 10.10
N LEU A 117 -22.05 24.74 10.17
CA LEU A 117 -23.06 24.89 11.21
C LEU A 117 -22.50 24.56 12.60
N ASP A 118 -21.61 23.56 12.70
CA ASP A 118 -20.90 23.23 13.94
C ASP A 118 -19.93 24.34 14.41
N SER A 119 -19.51 25.24 13.51
CA SER A 119 -18.59 26.33 13.86
C SER A 119 -19.28 27.62 14.34
N ARG A 120 -20.60 27.76 14.13
CA ARG A 120 -21.37 28.98 14.46
C ARG A 120 -22.38 28.81 15.59
N THR A 121 -22.65 27.59 16.04
CA THR A 121 -23.57 27.32 17.16
C THR A 121 -22.82 27.19 18.50
N ASN A 122 -22.18 28.27 18.97
CA ASN A 122 -22.06 28.48 20.43
C ASN A 122 -21.73 29.94 20.86
N PRO A 123 -22.73 30.83 20.94
CA PRO A 123 -22.64 32.01 21.79
C PRO A 123 -23.60 31.83 22.99
N GLY A 124 -23.14 31.19 24.06
CA GLY A 124 -23.82 31.32 25.37
C GLY A 124 -23.93 30.04 26.18
N ASN A 125 -23.16 29.99 27.27
CA ASN A 125 -23.40 29.21 28.48
C ASN A 125 -23.69 27.72 28.35
N SER A 126 -22.65 26.93 28.53
CA SER A 126 -22.67 25.97 29.63
C SER A 126 -21.26 25.78 30.17
N HIS A 127 -21.14 25.83 31.49
CA HIS A 127 -19.98 25.38 32.24
C HIS A 127 -19.69 23.92 31.90
N HIS A 128 -18.96 23.68 30.82
CA HIS A 128 -18.36 22.40 30.52
C HIS A 128 -16.92 22.44 31.04
N PRO A 129 -16.49 21.49 31.88
CA PRO A 129 -15.13 21.50 32.43
C PRO A 129 -14.12 21.44 31.28
N LEU A 130 -13.45 22.56 31.06
CA LEU A 130 -12.39 22.72 30.09
C LEU A 130 -11.16 21.90 30.51
N ALA A 131 -10.44 21.48 29.46
CA ALA A 131 -9.08 20.94 29.49
C ALA A 131 -8.90 19.49 29.95
N ARG A 132 -9.55 18.55 29.25
CA ARG A 132 -8.86 17.29 28.92
C ARG A 132 -8.30 17.44 27.51
N SER A 133 -6.98 17.29 27.40
CA SER A 133 -6.12 17.48 26.24
C SER A 133 -6.73 17.08 24.88
N PRO A 134 -6.36 17.75 23.77
CA PRO A 134 -6.82 17.43 22.41
C PRO A 134 -6.43 16.02 21.91
N GLN A 135 -5.80 15.19 22.75
CA GLN A 135 -5.44 13.81 22.46
C GLN A 135 -6.64 12.85 22.36
N ARG A 136 -7.87 13.26 22.72
CA ARG A 136 -9.01 12.34 22.80
C ARG A 136 -9.80 12.11 21.49
N GLN A 137 -9.52 12.81 20.40
CA GLN A 137 -10.35 12.75 19.17
C GLN A 137 -9.70 12.11 17.93
N LEU A 138 -8.44 11.67 17.97
CA LEU A 138 -7.81 10.93 16.85
C LEU A 138 -7.92 9.41 16.99
N LYS A 139 -8.96 8.89 17.66
CA LYS A 139 -9.23 7.44 17.75
C LYS A 139 -9.57 6.77 16.40
N HIS A 140 -9.69 7.53 15.31
CA HIS A 140 -10.17 7.03 14.01
C HIS A 140 -9.07 6.75 12.99
N ALA A 141 -7.82 7.10 13.28
CA ALA A 141 -6.70 6.80 12.39
C ALA A 141 -6.12 5.39 12.63
N TYR A 142 -6.39 4.80 13.79
CA TYR A 142 -5.97 3.45 14.15
C TYR A 142 -6.82 2.40 13.43
N ILE A 143 -6.15 1.44 12.78
CA ILE A 143 -6.81 0.26 12.19
C ILE A 143 -6.75 -0.89 13.21
N PRO A 144 -7.89 -1.46 13.64
CA PRO A 144 -7.91 -2.63 14.50
C PRO A 144 -7.11 -3.80 13.91
N GLU A 145 -6.39 -4.56 14.73
CA GLU A 145 -5.50 -5.63 14.27
C GLU A 145 -6.20 -6.66 13.38
N ARG A 146 -7.45 -7.02 13.68
CA ARG A 146 -8.23 -7.95 12.87
C ARG A 146 -8.52 -7.41 11.46
N GLU A 147 -8.89 -6.13 11.36
CA GLU A 147 -9.10 -5.46 10.07
C GLU A 147 -7.78 -5.36 9.30
N MET A 148 -6.69 -5.02 10.02
CA MET A 148 -5.35 -4.99 9.47
C MET A 148 -4.90 -6.36 8.95
N ALA A 149 -5.22 -7.45 9.64
CA ALA A 149 -4.90 -8.81 9.22
C ALA A 149 -5.60 -9.17 7.89
N HIS A 150 -6.90 -8.87 7.77
CA HIS A 150 -7.63 -9.05 6.53
C HIS A 150 -7.05 -8.22 5.38
N LEU A 151 -6.72 -6.96 5.63
CA LEU A 151 -6.08 -6.10 4.63
C LEU A 151 -4.70 -6.63 4.20
N ALA A 152 -3.87 -7.05 5.17
CA ALA A 152 -2.55 -7.59 4.91
C ALA A 152 -2.60 -8.88 4.09
N ASP A 153 -3.59 -9.75 4.34
CA ASP A 153 -3.82 -10.97 3.57
C ASP A 153 -4.14 -10.67 2.11
N GLN A 154 -5.11 -9.78 1.87
CA GLN A 154 -5.48 -9.33 0.52
C GLN A 154 -4.30 -8.70 -0.24
N VAL A 155 -3.53 -7.85 0.44
CA VAL A 155 -2.35 -7.19 -0.15
C VAL A 155 -1.26 -8.22 -0.46
N SER A 156 -0.99 -9.14 0.46
CA SER A 156 -0.02 -10.23 0.26
C SER A 156 -0.37 -11.05 -0.98
N ASP A 157 -1.63 -11.44 -1.16
CA ASP A 157 -2.04 -12.24 -2.32
C ASP A 157 -1.91 -11.48 -3.64
N ARG A 158 -2.25 -10.19 -3.65
CA ARG A 158 -2.01 -9.30 -4.80
C ARG A 158 -0.53 -9.16 -5.13
N LEU A 159 0.34 -9.11 -4.12
CA LEU A 159 1.80 -9.03 -4.31
C LEU A 159 2.38 -10.37 -4.77
N LYS A 160 1.91 -11.51 -4.24
CA LYS A 160 2.29 -12.85 -4.71
C LYS A 160 1.97 -13.05 -6.18
N ALA A 161 0.81 -12.58 -6.65
CA ALA A 161 0.45 -12.60 -8.06
C ALA A 161 1.42 -11.82 -8.97
N ARG A 162 2.27 -10.98 -8.38
CA ARG A 162 3.32 -10.19 -9.05
C ARG A 162 4.74 -10.70 -8.73
N HIS A 163 4.84 -11.92 -8.21
CA HIS A 163 6.10 -12.54 -7.79
C HIS A 163 6.85 -11.74 -6.71
N ILE A 164 6.12 -11.03 -5.85
CA ILE A 164 6.64 -10.38 -4.65
C ILE A 164 6.24 -11.24 -3.46
N ASN A 165 7.20 -11.95 -2.88
CA ASN A 165 6.95 -12.87 -1.78
C ASN A 165 7.09 -12.16 -0.43
N ILE A 166 6.00 -11.54 0.03
CA ILE A 166 5.89 -10.96 1.36
C ILE A 166 4.67 -11.57 2.06
N SER A 167 4.85 -11.99 3.31
CA SER A 167 3.77 -12.62 4.06
C SER A 167 2.82 -11.56 4.67
N PRO A 168 1.55 -11.90 4.93
CA PRO A 168 0.63 -11.01 5.65
C PRO A 168 1.19 -10.59 7.02
N GLN A 169 1.84 -11.52 7.73
CA GLN A 169 2.46 -11.29 9.04
C GLN A 169 3.58 -10.26 8.95
N GLN A 170 4.39 -10.30 7.88
CA GLN A 170 5.44 -9.32 7.65
C GLN A 170 4.85 -7.92 7.41
N LEU A 171 3.79 -7.80 6.59
CA LEU A 171 3.10 -6.52 6.37
C LEU A 171 2.52 -5.95 7.68
N MET A 172 1.88 -6.79 8.50
CA MET A 172 1.40 -6.39 9.82
C MET A 172 2.53 -5.98 10.76
N ALA A 173 3.64 -6.74 10.76
CA ALA A 173 4.80 -6.44 11.59
C ALA A 173 5.42 -5.07 11.27
N HIS A 174 5.52 -4.73 9.98
CA HIS A 174 5.93 -3.40 9.55
C HIS A 174 4.97 -2.32 10.04
N ALA A 175 3.67 -2.44 9.74
CA ALA A 175 2.69 -1.42 10.12
C ALA A 175 2.63 -1.20 11.64
N SER A 176 2.73 -2.29 12.41
CA SER A 176 2.71 -2.26 13.86
C SER A 176 4.00 -1.66 14.45
N LYS A 177 5.16 -1.95 13.86
CA LYS A 177 6.44 -1.37 14.29
C LYS A 177 6.56 0.11 13.97
N GLU A 178 6.12 0.51 12.77
CA GLU A 178 6.37 1.83 12.21
C GLU A 178 5.35 2.86 12.69
N SER A 179 4.06 2.53 12.70
CA SER A 179 3.02 3.51 13.07
C SER A 179 2.10 3.06 14.20
N SER A 180 2.35 1.88 14.81
CA SER A 180 1.37 1.27 15.74
C SER A 180 -0.02 1.15 15.10
N LEU A 181 -0.07 0.80 13.80
CA LEU A 181 -1.29 0.68 12.99
C LEU A 181 -2.09 1.97 12.80
N ASP A 182 -1.48 3.14 13.02
CA ASP A 182 -2.04 4.42 12.66
C ASP A 182 -1.83 4.69 11.15
N ARG A 183 -2.94 4.76 10.40
CA ARG A 183 -2.94 4.99 8.94
C ARG A 183 -2.61 6.43 8.55
N LEU A 184 -2.73 7.38 9.48
CA LEU A 184 -2.46 8.80 9.28
C LEU A 184 -1.16 9.25 9.94
N ALA A 185 -0.37 8.31 10.47
CA ALA A 185 0.90 8.62 11.13
C ALA A 185 1.85 9.40 10.21
N ILE A 186 2.49 10.41 10.80
CA ILE A 186 3.52 11.23 10.17
C ILE A 186 4.77 11.13 11.04
N GLY A 187 5.85 10.62 10.46
CA GLY A 187 7.14 10.47 11.13
C GLY A 187 7.89 11.79 11.21
N LYS A 188 8.96 11.79 12.01
CA LYS A 188 9.77 13.00 12.29
C LYS A 188 10.46 13.55 11.05
N ASP A 189 10.84 12.70 10.11
CA ASP A 189 11.50 13.11 8.87
C ASP A 189 10.50 13.16 7.69
N GLY A 190 9.19 13.17 7.97
CA GLY A 190 8.15 13.25 6.96
C GLY A 190 7.78 11.91 6.33
N GLU A 191 8.10 10.80 6.98
CA GLU A 191 7.53 9.48 6.71
C GLU A 191 6.00 9.50 6.84
N LEU A 192 5.27 8.69 6.03
CA LEU A 192 3.81 8.73 6.02
C LEU A 192 3.17 7.34 6.05
N GLY A 193 2.02 7.29 6.73
CA GLY A 193 1.09 6.17 6.74
C GLY A 193 1.57 4.97 7.55
N LEU A 194 0.91 3.83 7.35
CA LEU A 194 1.09 2.63 8.17
C LEU A 194 2.55 2.19 8.32
N THR A 195 3.29 2.21 7.23
CA THR A 195 4.67 1.71 7.19
C THR A 195 5.71 2.81 7.19
N GLN A 196 5.30 4.07 7.42
CA GLN A 196 6.22 5.20 7.51
C GLN A 196 7.14 5.35 6.27
N ILE A 197 6.57 5.29 5.06
CA ILE A 197 7.34 5.42 3.82
C ILE A 197 7.70 6.90 3.59
N LYS A 198 8.99 7.19 3.34
CA LYS A 198 9.45 8.52 2.90
C LYS A 198 8.92 8.83 1.48
N PRO A 199 8.34 10.01 1.22
CA PRO A 199 7.79 10.36 -0.10
C PRO A 199 8.78 10.25 -1.26
N GLN A 200 10.05 10.57 -1.03
CA GLN A 200 11.11 10.44 -2.04
C GLN A 200 11.38 8.97 -2.38
N LEU A 201 11.37 8.09 -1.37
CA LEU A 201 11.52 6.66 -1.56
C LEU A 201 10.31 6.09 -2.31
N ALA A 202 9.10 6.47 -1.89
CA ALA A 202 7.87 6.11 -2.59
C ALA A 202 7.90 6.49 -4.07
N LYS A 203 8.36 7.71 -4.38
CA LYS A 203 8.50 8.20 -5.76
C LYS A 203 9.47 7.35 -6.58
N SER A 204 10.61 6.95 -6.01
CA SER A 204 11.63 6.14 -6.69
C SER A 204 11.18 4.71 -6.99
N TYR A 205 10.28 4.17 -6.16
CA TYR A 205 9.74 2.81 -6.31
C TYR A 205 8.30 2.78 -6.83
N TRP A 206 7.76 3.93 -7.27
CA TRP A 206 6.40 4.00 -7.77
C TRP A 206 6.28 3.22 -9.08
N PRO A 207 5.39 2.22 -9.17
CA PRO A 207 5.29 1.41 -10.36
C PRO A 207 4.60 2.21 -11.49
N LYS A 208 5.25 2.24 -12.66
CA LYS A 208 4.85 3.07 -13.81
C LYS A 208 3.66 2.52 -14.60
N ASP A 209 3.40 1.23 -14.46
CA ASP A 209 2.30 0.49 -15.09
C ASP A 209 0.93 0.80 -14.46
N GLY A 210 0.89 1.53 -13.35
CA GLY A 210 -0.34 1.90 -12.66
C GLY A 210 -0.95 0.78 -11.83
N ILE A 211 -0.19 -0.24 -11.46
CA ILE A 211 -0.67 -1.40 -10.68
C ILE A 211 -1.21 -1.06 -9.29
N LEU A 212 -0.89 0.12 -8.77
CA LEU A 212 -1.46 0.66 -7.52
C LEU A 212 -2.77 1.42 -7.76
N GLY A 213 -3.34 1.36 -8.96
CA GLY A 213 -4.50 2.15 -9.40
C GLY A 213 -4.14 3.55 -9.93
N PHE A 214 -2.88 3.97 -9.81
CA PHE A 214 -2.44 5.32 -10.18
C PHE A 214 -1.11 5.29 -10.94
N LYS A 215 -1.09 5.95 -12.11
CA LYS A 215 0.12 6.04 -12.96
C LYS A 215 1.18 6.99 -12.41
N ARG A 216 0.77 7.99 -11.63
CA ARG A 216 1.66 9.03 -11.08
C ARG A 216 1.64 8.97 -9.56
N PHE A 217 2.83 9.08 -8.97
CA PHE A 217 2.98 9.22 -7.53
C PHE A 217 2.34 10.53 -7.04
N ARG A 218 1.61 10.44 -5.94
CA ARG A 218 1.12 11.56 -5.14
C ARG A 218 1.37 11.24 -3.68
N ARG A 219 1.91 12.20 -2.93
CA ARG A 219 2.32 12.01 -1.53
C ARG A 219 1.17 11.51 -0.67
N GLU A 220 -0.03 12.01 -0.94
CA GLU A 220 -1.21 11.76 -0.14
C GLU A 220 -1.73 10.32 -0.27
N LEU A 221 -1.37 9.61 -1.35
CA LEU A 221 -1.73 8.21 -1.53
C LEU A 221 -1.07 7.31 -0.48
N LEU A 222 -0.01 7.79 0.18
CA LEU A 222 0.63 7.05 1.28
C LEU A 222 -0.25 6.95 2.54
N PHE A 223 -1.31 7.76 2.66
CA PHE A 223 -2.28 7.61 3.75
C PHE A 223 -3.36 6.56 3.46
N ASN A 224 -3.46 6.07 2.22
CA ASN A 224 -4.33 4.95 1.90
C ASN A 224 -3.67 3.64 2.41
N PRO A 225 -4.30 2.90 3.34
CA PRO A 225 -3.72 1.70 3.94
C PRO A 225 -3.24 0.66 2.93
N GLN A 226 -4.08 0.37 1.93
CA GLN A 226 -3.81 -0.63 0.91
C GLN A 226 -2.61 -0.25 0.04
N ILE A 227 -2.59 0.99 -0.47
CA ILE A 227 -1.48 1.49 -1.28
C ILE A 227 -0.19 1.53 -0.47
N ASN A 228 -0.26 1.96 0.79
CA ASN A 228 0.91 2.03 1.67
C ASN A 228 1.53 0.64 1.88
N LEU A 229 0.73 -0.40 2.14
CA LEU A 229 1.20 -1.77 2.30
C LEU A 229 1.71 -2.39 1.00
N GLU A 230 0.99 -2.21 -0.12
CA GLU A 230 1.44 -2.70 -1.43
C GLU A 230 2.81 -2.09 -1.79
N LEU A 231 2.96 -0.78 -1.61
CA LEU A 231 4.21 -0.10 -1.88
C LEU A 231 5.32 -0.52 -0.91
N ASN A 232 5.00 -0.74 0.37
CA ASN A 232 5.96 -1.29 1.34
C ASN A 232 6.51 -2.64 0.85
N GLY A 233 5.62 -3.56 0.45
CA GLY A 233 6.04 -4.88 -0.06
C GLY A 233 6.93 -4.78 -1.30
N ILE A 234 6.58 -3.90 -2.25
CA ILE A 234 7.40 -3.62 -3.44
C ILE A 234 8.79 -3.11 -3.06
N ILE A 235 8.88 -2.14 -2.15
CA ILE A 235 10.15 -1.55 -1.73
C ILE A 235 11.01 -2.59 -1.00
N VAL A 236 10.43 -3.31 -0.03
CA VAL A 236 11.16 -4.29 0.80
C VAL A 236 11.70 -5.44 -0.06
N ASP A 237 10.90 -5.99 -0.98
CA ASP A 237 11.36 -7.04 -1.89
C ASP A 237 12.48 -6.55 -2.83
N ALA A 238 12.32 -5.36 -3.41
CA ALA A 238 13.35 -4.80 -4.29
C ALA A 238 14.66 -4.51 -3.55
N LEU A 239 14.59 -4.02 -2.30
CA LEU A 239 15.76 -3.84 -1.44
C LEU A 239 16.37 -5.17 -1.02
N ALA A 240 15.55 -6.18 -0.70
CA ALA A 240 16.04 -7.51 -0.35
C ALA A 240 16.81 -8.15 -1.51
N ARG A 241 16.29 -8.08 -2.74
CA ARG A 241 16.98 -8.55 -3.95
C ARG A 241 18.28 -7.79 -4.19
N ARG A 242 18.27 -6.47 -4.01
CA ARG A 242 19.45 -5.62 -4.21
C ARG A 242 20.55 -5.87 -3.17
N HIS A 243 20.18 -6.16 -1.93
CA HIS A 243 21.12 -6.21 -0.80
C HIS A 243 21.39 -7.62 -0.27
N GLY A 244 20.98 -8.66 -1.01
CA GLY A 244 21.38 -10.04 -0.74
C GLY A 244 20.56 -10.77 0.32
N GLY A 245 19.31 -10.34 0.56
CA GLY A 245 18.39 -11.06 1.43
C GLY A 245 17.39 -10.18 2.16
N ARG A 246 16.38 -10.83 2.75
CA ARG A 246 15.29 -10.17 3.47
C ARG A 246 15.78 -9.23 4.58
N ASN A 247 16.67 -9.71 5.44
CA ASN A 247 17.14 -8.93 6.59
C ASN A 247 17.91 -7.67 6.16
N GLN A 248 18.73 -7.79 5.12
CA GLN A 248 19.45 -6.67 4.52
C GLN A 248 18.49 -5.67 3.85
N GLY A 249 17.45 -6.16 3.18
CA GLY A 249 16.39 -5.33 2.62
C GLY A 249 15.63 -4.53 3.68
N LEU A 250 15.24 -5.20 4.78
CA LEU A 250 14.61 -4.55 5.94
C LEU A 250 15.50 -3.47 6.55
N LEU A 251 16.80 -3.73 6.61
CA LEU A 251 17.75 -2.76 7.13
C LEU A 251 17.90 -1.54 6.23
N ALA A 252 18.07 -1.78 4.93
CA ALA A 252 18.16 -0.72 3.94
C ALA A 252 16.89 0.13 3.89
N TYR A 253 15.72 -0.49 4.13
CA TYR A 253 14.43 0.20 4.23
C TYR A 253 14.45 1.22 5.38
N HIS A 254 14.82 0.77 6.59
CA HIS A 254 14.83 1.60 7.79
C HIS A 254 15.89 2.71 7.74
N LEU A 255 17.07 2.40 7.19
CA LEU A 255 18.21 3.33 7.10
C LEU A 255 18.09 4.36 5.99
N GLY A 256 17.35 4.02 4.94
CA GLY A 256 17.51 4.63 3.63
C GLY A 256 18.89 4.34 3.01
N GLU A 257 19.05 4.77 1.76
CA GLU A 257 20.22 4.42 0.94
C GLU A 257 21.54 4.97 1.49
N LYS A 258 21.52 6.18 2.09
CA LYS A 258 22.72 6.80 2.69
C LYS A 258 23.21 6.02 3.90
N GLY A 259 22.31 5.67 4.83
CA GLY A 259 22.66 4.90 6.01
C GLY A 259 23.13 3.49 5.64
N TRP A 260 22.48 2.85 4.66
CA TRP A 260 22.93 1.56 4.15
C TRP A 260 24.35 1.62 3.56
N LYS A 261 24.67 2.63 2.74
CA LYS A 261 26.02 2.79 2.17
C LYS A 261 27.09 2.90 3.26
N GLN A 262 26.81 3.62 4.35
CA GLN A 262 27.75 3.74 5.47
C GLN A 262 28.03 2.38 6.14
N ILE A 263 27.01 1.55 6.33
CA ILE A 263 27.17 0.20 6.89
C ILE A 263 27.87 -0.74 5.91
N ALA A 264 27.51 -0.67 4.62
CA ALA A 264 28.11 -1.51 3.59
C ALA A 264 29.62 -1.23 3.43
N ILE A 265 30.05 0.02 3.62
CA ILE A 265 31.47 0.41 3.59
C ILE A 265 32.18 0.05 4.91
N GLY A 266 31.49 0.18 6.06
CA GLY A 266 32.07 -0.02 7.39
C GLY A 266 32.35 -1.48 7.77
N GLY A 267 31.95 -2.46 6.95
CA GLY A 267 32.14 -3.88 7.22
C GLY A 267 31.25 -4.44 8.36
N PRO A 268 31.28 -5.77 8.58
CA PRO A 268 30.36 -6.50 9.47
C PRO A 268 30.57 -6.26 10.99
N PHE A 269 31.39 -5.28 11.37
CA PHE A 269 31.78 -5.01 12.77
C PHE A 269 31.55 -3.55 13.20
N SER A 270 30.82 -2.75 12.44
CA SER A 270 30.44 -1.41 12.87
C SER A 270 29.35 -1.48 13.97
N GLY A 271 29.48 -0.70 15.06
CA GLY A 271 28.45 -0.60 16.12
C GLY A 271 27.06 -0.20 15.62
N LEU A 272 26.98 0.36 14.41
CA LEU A 272 25.75 0.58 13.66
C LEU A 272 25.00 -0.75 13.43
N GLN A 273 25.68 -1.82 13.01
CA GLN A 273 25.04 -3.11 12.75
C GLN A 273 24.35 -3.70 13.99
N ALA A 274 24.91 -3.50 15.19
CA ALA A 274 24.28 -3.93 16.44
C ALA A 274 22.96 -3.18 16.70
N THR A 275 22.95 -1.85 16.55
CA THR A 275 21.76 -1.00 16.71
C THR A 275 20.68 -1.39 15.70
N PHE A 276 21.08 -1.62 14.46
CA PHE A 276 20.18 -1.91 13.35
C PHE A 276 19.69 -3.37 13.34
N SER A 277 20.41 -4.28 14.01
CA SER A 277 19.90 -5.62 14.33
C SER A 277 18.64 -5.58 15.20
N GLY A 278 18.47 -4.53 16.02
CA GLY A 278 17.30 -4.34 16.86
C GLY A 278 16.01 -4.20 16.05
N TYR A 279 16.07 -3.44 14.95
CA TYR A 279 14.92 -3.26 14.05
C TYR A 279 14.47 -4.58 13.42
N VAL A 280 15.40 -5.35 12.85
CA VAL A 280 15.09 -6.65 12.23
C VAL A 280 14.58 -7.65 13.28
N LYS A 281 15.19 -7.68 14.47
CA LYS A 281 14.73 -8.53 15.59
C LYS A 281 13.30 -8.17 16.01
N ASP A 282 12.97 -6.88 16.07
CA ASP A 282 11.63 -6.41 16.41
C ASP A 282 10.59 -6.81 15.36
N ILE A 283 10.89 -6.65 14.07
CA ILE A 283 10.02 -7.11 12.98
C ILE A 283 9.79 -8.62 13.08
N ASN A 284 10.86 -9.43 13.19
CA ASN A 284 10.75 -10.88 13.33
C ASN A 284 9.97 -11.31 14.60
N ARG A 285 10.08 -10.55 15.70
CA ARG A 285 9.29 -10.80 16.91
C ARG A 285 7.79 -10.55 16.66
N ARG A 286 7.44 -9.44 16.01
CA ARG A 286 6.05 -9.09 15.68
C ARG A 286 5.44 -10.03 14.64
N GLU A 287 6.23 -10.49 13.67
CA GLU A 287 5.77 -11.48 12.70
C GLU A 287 5.31 -12.76 13.37
N ARG A 288 6.14 -13.33 14.26
CA ARG A 288 5.76 -14.53 15.03
C ARG A 288 4.54 -14.30 15.90
N HIS A 289 4.43 -13.12 16.50
CA HIS A 289 3.24 -12.74 17.27
C HIS A 289 1.97 -12.78 16.41
N PHE A 290 1.98 -12.16 15.24
CA PHE A 290 0.84 -12.15 14.33
C PHE A 290 0.56 -13.51 13.68
N GLU A 291 1.60 -14.30 13.43
CA GLU A 291 1.45 -15.70 13.00
C GLU A 291 0.63 -16.49 14.02
N HIS A 292 0.95 -16.41 15.30
CA HIS A 292 0.21 -17.13 16.33
C HIS A 292 -1.22 -16.61 16.56
N GLN A 293 -1.44 -15.29 16.44
CA GLN A 293 -2.72 -14.68 16.78
C GLN A 293 -3.76 -14.73 15.64
N HIS A 294 -3.35 -14.36 14.43
CA HIS A 294 -4.29 -14.10 13.33
C HIS A 294 -4.19 -15.15 12.22
N PHE A 295 -3.08 -15.88 12.18
CA PHE A 295 -2.81 -16.90 11.17
C PHE A 295 -2.35 -18.20 11.82
N PRO A 296 -3.10 -18.73 12.82
CA PRO A 296 -2.68 -19.89 13.55
C PRO A 296 -2.31 -20.99 12.55
N PRO A 297 -1.15 -21.66 12.73
CA PRO A 297 -0.72 -22.71 11.84
C PRO A 297 -1.90 -23.65 11.65
N PRO A 298 -2.23 -23.98 10.40
CA PRO A 298 -3.51 -24.57 10.08
C PRO A 298 -3.71 -25.78 10.97
N MET A 299 -4.71 -25.70 11.84
CA MET A 299 -5.25 -26.85 12.55
C MET A 299 -5.54 -28.02 11.59
N VAL A 300 -5.62 -27.77 10.28
CA VAL A 300 -5.67 -28.75 9.17
C VAL A 300 -4.41 -29.63 9.06
N ALA A 301 -3.21 -29.14 9.38
CA ALA A 301 -2.00 -29.97 9.44
C ALA A 301 -2.01 -30.87 10.69
N LEU A 302 -2.50 -30.35 11.82
CA LEU A 302 -2.68 -31.09 13.07
C LEU A 302 -3.79 -32.15 12.93
N TRP A 303 -4.89 -31.82 12.27
CA TRP A 303 -6.02 -32.72 12.03
C TRP A 303 -5.66 -33.81 11.00
N ARG A 304 -4.90 -33.51 9.94
CA ARG A 304 -4.36 -34.53 8.99
C ARG A 304 -3.39 -35.50 9.68
N LYS A 305 -2.60 -35.02 10.64
CA LYS A 305 -1.67 -35.86 11.41
C LYS A 305 -2.41 -36.76 12.41
N LEU A 306 -3.48 -36.26 13.03
CA LEU A 306 -4.30 -37.01 13.99
C LEU A 306 -5.30 -37.99 13.31
N SER A 307 -5.82 -37.67 12.13
CA SER A 307 -6.71 -38.55 11.36
C SER A 307 -5.97 -39.63 10.53
N GLY A 308 -4.67 -39.45 10.31
CA GLY A 308 -3.79 -40.46 9.68
C GLY A 308 -3.31 -41.57 10.62
N GLN A 309 -3.52 -41.46 11.94
CA GLN A 309 -3.15 -42.48 12.94
C GLN A 309 -4.31 -43.42 13.34
N ALA A 310 -5.52 -43.24 12.79
CA ALA A 310 -6.68 -44.09 13.08
C ALA A 310 -6.93 -45.20 12.04
N ARG A 311 -5.97 -45.46 11.15
CA ARG A 311 -6.00 -46.57 10.16
C ARG A 311 -4.70 -47.38 10.18
N ALA A 312 -4.24 -47.72 11.38
CA ALA A 312 -3.27 -48.78 11.61
C ALA A 312 -3.87 -49.74 12.64
#